data_AF-A0A364K510-F1
#
_entry.id   AF-A0A364K510-F1
#
_cell.length_a   1.000
_cell.length_b   1.000
_cell.length_c   1.000
_cell.angle_alpha   90.00
_cell.angle_beta   90.00
_cell.angle_gamma   90.00
#
_symmetry.space_group_name_H-M   'P 1'
#
loop_
_entity.id
_entity.type
_entity.pdbx_description
1 polymer ?
#
loop_
_entity_poly.entity_id
_entity_poly.type
_entity_poly.pdbx_seq_one_letter_code
_entity_poly.pdbx_strand_id
1 'polypeptide(L)'
;MHKDGTTLVDAGVSMISRGILKFINQLQAGPLQRIVLAHGHSDHIGALKKILKEKPVPVYAHPIQIMIKNGFITITKTPSRTYSEPKCIERMFCMATISPLCRRFAQILGGTPQVVNGVCTVTRIRNISMNIQGRPSRSPLALAALFSFESIDRQGRALNLGETVIFQREVNPFLSALRRRGIIVSALHNHWMFDRERSMYIHWQSVENPITFARKTAEAFRVLER
;
A
#
# COMPACT_ATOMS: atom_id res chain seq x y z
N MET A 1 -7.88 -28.81 15.69
CA MET A 1 -6.84 -28.45 14.70
C MET A 1 -6.93 -29.44 13.55
N HIS A 2 -7.15 -28.96 12.31
CA HIS A 2 -7.12 -29.82 11.14
C HIS A 2 -5.72 -30.42 11.00
N LYS A 3 -5.61 -31.75 10.90
CA LYS A 3 -4.33 -32.47 10.74
C LYS A 3 -3.83 -32.48 9.29
N ASP A 4 -4.46 -31.68 8.42
CA ASP A 4 -4.30 -31.73 6.97
C ASP A 4 -3.11 -30.88 6.46
N GLY A 5 -2.30 -30.36 7.38
CA GLY A 5 -1.09 -29.59 7.11
C GLY A 5 -1.25 -28.06 7.23
N THR A 6 -0.14 -27.36 7.08
CA THR A 6 -0.03 -25.91 7.31
C THR A 6 -0.03 -25.15 5.99
N THR A 7 -0.74 -24.02 5.94
CA THR A 7 -0.63 -23.02 4.87
C THR A 7 0.13 -21.81 5.41
N LEU A 8 1.21 -21.41 4.75
CA LEU A 8 1.94 -20.18 5.06
C LEU A 8 1.34 -19.02 4.27
N VAL A 9 0.99 -17.92 4.95
CA VAL A 9 0.56 -16.67 4.31
C VAL A 9 1.70 -15.67 4.41
N ASP A 10 2.23 -15.27 3.26
CA ASP A 10 3.48 -14.52 3.08
C ASP A 10 4.75 -15.19 3.62
N ALA A 11 5.88 -14.79 3.06
CA ALA A 11 7.21 -15.28 3.41
C ALA A 11 8.06 -14.23 4.14
N GLY A 12 7.54 -13.02 4.40
CA GLY A 12 8.28 -12.00 5.12
C GLY A 12 9.57 -11.56 4.41
N VAL A 13 10.51 -11.02 5.17
CA VAL A 13 11.87 -10.67 4.71
C VAL A 13 12.82 -11.87 4.65
N SER A 14 13.88 -11.80 3.83
CA SER A 14 14.86 -12.88 3.61
C SER A 14 15.51 -13.46 4.89
N MET A 15 15.68 -12.63 5.93
CA MET A 15 16.40 -12.99 7.16
C MET A 15 15.62 -13.98 8.05
N ILE A 16 14.29 -14.05 7.92
CA ILE A 16 13.45 -14.81 8.86
C ILE A 16 13.10 -16.23 8.39
N SER A 17 13.55 -16.65 7.20
CA SER A 17 13.33 -18.01 6.64
C SER A 17 13.47 -19.16 7.64
N ARG A 18 14.59 -19.21 8.38
CA ARG A 18 14.84 -20.26 9.39
C ARG A 18 13.86 -20.20 10.56
N GLY A 19 13.51 -18.99 11.00
CA GLY A 19 12.53 -18.78 12.06
C GLY A 19 11.14 -19.27 11.67
N ILE A 20 10.72 -18.99 10.44
CA ILE A 20 9.46 -19.48 9.86
C ILE A 20 9.42 -21.00 9.87
N LEU A 21 10.45 -21.66 9.34
CA LEU A 21 10.50 -23.13 9.26
C LEU A 21 10.54 -23.79 10.65
N LYS A 22 11.32 -23.22 11.59
CA LYS A 22 11.36 -23.68 12.98
C LYS A 22 9.97 -23.57 13.62
N PHE A 23 9.29 -22.45 13.44
CA PHE A 23 7.96 -22.23 13.99
C PHE A 23 6.92 -23.20 13.41
N ILE A 24 6.92 -23.41 12.09
CA ILE A 24 6.04 -24.39 11.43
C ILE A 24 6.22 -25.78 12.03
N ASN A 25 7.47 -26.21 12.27
CA ASN A 25 7.74 -27.51 12.90
C ASN A 25 7.26 -27.55 14.37
N GLN A 26 7.36 -26.44 15.09
CA GLN A 26 6.92 -26.33 16.49
C GLN A 26 5.39 -26.32 16.63
N LEU A 27 4.65 -25.84 15.64
CA LEU A 27 3.18 -25.81 15.66
C LEU A 27 2.56 -27.21 15.75
N GLN A 28 3.29 -28.26 15.35
CA GLN A 28 2.78 -29.63 15.25
C GLN A 28 1.45 -29.74 14.47
N ALA A 29 1.18 -28.78 13.58
CA ALA A 29 -0.04 -28.66 12.79
C ALA A 29 0.02 -29.43 11.45
N GLY A 30 0.96 -30.37 11.34
CA GLY A 30 1.26 -31.09 10.09
C GLY A 30 2.22 -30.32 9.16
N PRO A 31 2.66 -30.95 8.06
CA PRO A 31 3.68 -30.40 7.17
C PRO A 31 3.20 -29.14 6.44
N LEU A 32 4.12 -28.28 6.02
CA LEU A 32 3.82 -27.18 5.11
C LEU A 32 3.29 -27.75 3.78
N GLN A 33 2.11 -27.34 3.37
CA GLN A 33 1.44 -27.84 2.15
C GLN A 33 1.43 -26.84 1.01
N ARG A 34 1.42 -25.53 1.33
CA ARG A 34 1.30 -24.45 0.35
C ARG A 34 1.69 -23.10 0.94
N ILE A 35 2.02 -22.16 0.06
CA ILE A 35 2.28 -20.75 0.40
C ILE A 35 1.28 -19.88 -0.36
N VAL A 36 0.66 -18.92 0.30
CA VAL A 36 -0.20 -17.90 -0.31
C VAL A 36 0.47 -16.54 -0.14
N LEU A 37 0.68 -15.79 -1.22
CA LEU A 37 1.28 -14.46 -1.17
C LEU A 37 0.20 -13.39 -1.25
N ALA A 38 0.29 -12.39 -0.38
CA ALA A 38 -0.57 -11.21 -0.41
C ALA A 38 -0.17 -10.27 -1.54
N HIS A 39 1.14 -9.97 -1.66
CA HIS A 39 1.71 -9.18 -2.75
C HIS A 39 3.23 -9.36 -2.96
N GLY A 40 3.77 -8.72 -4.00
CA GLY A 40 5.12 -8.96 -4.52
C GLY A 40 6.25 -8.12 -3.90
N HIS A 41 6.04 -7.41 -2.79
CA HIS A 41 7.10 -6.65 -2.16
C HIS A 41 8.10 -7.56 -1.41
N SER A 42 9.33 -7.05 -1.23
CA SER A 42 10.46 -7.82 -0.69
C SER A 42 10.26 -8.25 0.77
N ASP A 43 9.43 -7.53 1.51
CA ASP A 43 8.99 -7.81 2.87
C ASP A 43 7.86 -8.84 2.94
N HIS A 44 7.28 -9.26 1.81
CA HIS A 44 6.30 -10.34 1.73
C HIS A 44 6.85 -11.61 1.07
N ILE A 45 7.83 -11.49 0.17
CA ILE A 45 8.35 -12.64 -0.61
C ILE A 45 9.82 -12.94 -0.32
N GLY A 46 10.46 -12.20 0.57
CA GLY A 46 11.90 -12.22 0.80
C GLY A 46 12.45 -13.58 1.23
N ALA A 47 11.73 -14.33 2.06
CA ALA A 47 12.17 -15.68 2.47
C ALA A 47 11.77 -16.79 1.49
N LEU A 48 10.93 -16.50 0.49
CA LEU A 48 10.25 -17.50 -0.34
C LEU A 48 11.24 -18.47 -1.00
N LYS A 49 12.31 -17.93 -1.62
CA LYS A 49 13.33 -18.73 -2.29
C LYS A 49 14.02 -19.72 -1.34
N LYS A 50 14.28 -19.31 -0.10
CA LYS A 50 14.94 -20.17 0.90
C LYS A 50 13.98 -21.24 1.42
N ILE A 51 12.74 -20.86 1.71
CA ILE A 51 11.70 -21.80 2.17
C ILE A 51 11.46 -22.88 1.11
N LEU A 52 11.29 -22.51 -0.16
CA LEU A 52 11.04 -23.46 -1.25
C LEU A 52 12.23 -24.39 -1.53
N LYS A 53 13.45 -23.98 -1.20
CA LYS A 53 14.64 -24.84 -1.28
C LYS A 53 14.59 -25.96 -0.25
N GLU A 54 14.05 -25.69 0.94
CA GLU A 54 13.97 -26.66 2.05
C GLU A 54 12.66 -27.47 2.02
N LYS A 55 11.55 -26.85 1.59
CA LYS A 55 10.20 -27.41 1.55
C LYS A 55 9.52 -27.00 0.23
N PRO A 56 9.68 -27.78 -0.84
CA PRO A 56 9.04 -27.49 -2.12
C PRO A 56 7.53 -27.71 -2.01
N VAL A 57 6.78 -26.62 -2.15
CA VAL A 57 5.31 -26.61 -2.07
C VAL A 57 4.73 -25.62 -3.09
N PRO A 58 3.49 -25.81 -3.56
CA PRO A 58 2.84 -24.86 -4.44
C PRO A 58 2.73 -23.46 -3.80
N VAL A 59 2.95 -22.43 -4.62
CA VAL A 59 2.79 -21.02 -4.25
C VAL A 59 1.62 -20.43 -5.03
N TYR A 60 0.65 -19.87 -4.32
CA TYR A 60 -0.51 -19.19 -4.87
C TYR A 60 -0.35 -17.68 -4.69
N ALA A 61 -0.54 -16.94 -5.77
CA ALA A 61 -0.52 -15.48 -5.76
C ALA A 61 -1.47 -14.96 -6.84
N HIS A 62 -1.87 -13.70 -6.74
CA HIS A 62 -2.70 -13.09 -7.77
C HIS A 62 -1.91 -12.96 -9.08
N PRO A 63 -2.49 -13.29 -10.27
CA PRO A 63 -1.75 -13.33 -11.55
C PRO A 63 -0.99 -12.04 -11.90
N ILE A 64 -1.54 -10.87 -11.55
CA ILE A 64 -0.90 -9.56 -11.75
C ILE A 64 0.43 -9.44 -10.98
N GLN A 65 0.51 -10.04 -9.79
CA GLN A 65 1.71 -10.00 -8.94
C GLN A 65 2.78 -11.00 -9.42
N ILE A 66 2.36 -12.10 -10.04
CA ILE A 66 3.26 -13.09 -10.66
C ILE A 66 3.99 -12.47 -11.86
N MET A 67 3.35 -11.59 -12.62
CA MET A 67 3.97 -10.87 -13.75
C MET A 67 5.07 -9.89 -13.34
N ILE A 68 5.16 -9.47 -12.07
CA ILE A 68 6.25 -8.59 -11.60
C ILE A 68 7.59 -9.35 -11.46
N LYS A 69 7.61 -10.70 -11.62
CA LYS A 69 8.83 -11.49 -11.41
C LYS A 69 9.29 -12.40 -12.55
N ASN A 70 8.56 -12.52 -13.66
CA ASN A 70 9.05 -13.26 -14.83
C ASN A 70 9.76 -12.30 -15.81
N GLY A 71 11.06 -12.10 -15.58
CA GLY A 71 11.97 -11.41 -16.50
C GLY A 71 13.28 -11.06 -15.80
N PHE A 72 14.23 -11.99 -15.71
CA PHE A 72 15.42 -11.94 -16.57
C PHE A 72 15.20 -11.17 -17.89
N ILE A 73 15.14 -9.85 -17.77
CA ILE A 73 15.64 -8.95 -18.79
C ILE A 73 16.99 -8.48 -18.25
N THR A 74 18.05 -8.77 -19.00
CA THR A 74 19.30 -8.03 -18.89
C THR A 74 18.92 -6.56 -19.03
N ILE A 75 18.83 -5.85 -17.90
CA ILE A 75 18.88 -4.40 -17.92
C ILE A 75 20.30 -4.12 -18.42
N THR A 76 20.44 -3.88 -19.72
CA THR A 76 21.44 -2.93 -20.18
C THR A 76 21.28 -1.75 -19.24
N LYS A 77 22.30 -1.49 -18.41
CA LYS A 77 22.37 -0.30 -17.55
C LYS A 77 22.06 0.89 -18.44
N THR A 78 20.82 1.34 -18.45
CA THR A 78 20.50 2.69 -18.82
C THR A 78 21.18 3.55 -17.76
N PRO A 79 21.95 4.59 -18.15
CA PRO A 79 22.60 5.42 -17.16
C PRO A 79 21.54 5.95 -16.22
N SER A 80 21.75 5.76 -14.92
CA SER A 80 20.99 6.45 -13.89
C SER A 80 21.01 7.94 -14.24
N ARG A 81 19.86 8.51 -14.64
CA ARG A 81 19.68 9.94 -14.55
C ARG A 81 19.71 10.26 -13.06
N THR A 82 20.86 10.71 -12.60
CA THR A 82 20.98 11.46 -11.36
C THR A 82 20.03 12.64 -11.48
N TYR A 83 18.96 12.62 -10.70
CA TYR A 83 18.26 13.85 -10.38
C TYR A 83 19.26 14.67 -9.55
N SER A 84 19.78 15.72 -10.16
CA SER A 84 20.50 16.75 -9.42
C SER A 84 19.51 17.36 -8.43
N GLU A 85 19.73 17.17 -7.14
CA GLU A 85 19.15 18.03 -6.13
C GLU A 85 19.46 19.49 -6.48
N PRO A 86 18.51 20.42 -6.35
CA PRO A 86 18.84 21.84 -6.46
C PRO A 86 19.88 22.15 -5.38
N LYS A 87 21.08 22.59 -5.82
CA LYS A 87 22.10 23.12 -4.91
C LYS A 87 21.50 24.28 -4.14
N CYS A 88 21.25 24.06 -2.85
CA CYS A 88 20.96 25.13 -1.91
C CYS A 88 22.25 25.92 -1.73
N ILE A 89 22.34 27.08 -2.37
CA ILE A 89 23.38 28.07 -2.08
C ILE A 89 22.92 28.83 -0.83
N GLU A 90 23.71 28.66 0.24
CA GLU A 90 23.73 29.41 1.49
C GLU A 90 22.50 29.33 2.44
N ARG A 91 22.75 28.65 3.56
CA ARG A 91 22.13 28.75 4.90
C ARG A 91 20.90 29.67 5.05
N MET A 92 19.71 29.19 4.65
CA MET A 92 18.45 29.43 5.33
C MET A 92 17.41 28.40 4.84
N PHE A 93 17.00 27.48 5.70
CA PHE A 93 15.84 26.58 5.55
C PHE A 93 15.29 26.35 4.11
N CYS A 94 15.73 25.27 3.45
CA CYS A 94 15.01 24.77 2.27
C CYS A 94 13.73 24.03 2.74
N MET A 95 12.71 24.76 3.18
CA MET A 95 11.36 24.20 3.25
C MET A 95 10.85 24.16 1.80
N ALA A 96 10.75 22.96 1.23
CA ALA A 96 10.15 22.77 -0.09
C ALA A 96 8.77 23.46 -0.08
N THR A 97 8.65 24.55 -0.84
CA THR A 97 7.46 25.39 -0.79
C THR A 97 6.29 24.61 -1.41
N ILE A 98 5.22 24.40 -0.63
CA ILE A 98 4.03 23.70 -1.12
C ILE A 98 3.50 24.46 -2.35
N SER A 99 3.34 23.77 -3.48
CA SER A 99 2.89 24.41 -4.72
C SER A 99 1.40 24.79 -4.68
N PRO A 100 0.93 25.75 -5.49
CA PRO A 100 -0.50 26.04 -5.63
C PRO A 100 -1.32 24.82 -6.02
N LEU A 101 -0.77 23.94 -6.87
CA LEU A 101 -1.39 22.67 -7.25
C LEU A 101 -1.55 21.74 -6.04
N CYS A 102 -0.50 21.59 -5.22
CA CYS A 102 -0.54 20.75 -4.02
C CYS A 102 -1.53 21.29 -2.97
N ARG A 103 -1.61 22.62 -2.78
CA ARG A 103 -2.64 23.24 -1.93
C ARG A 103 -4.05 22.94 -2.41
N ARG A 104 -4.30 23.09 -3.72
CA ARG A 104 -5.63 22.83 -4.30
C ARG A 104 -6.02 21.36 -4.22
N PHE A 105 -5.06 20.46 -4.45
CA PHE A 105 -5.22 19.02 -4.29
C PHE A 105 -5.64 18.67 -2.85
N ALA A 106 -4.93 19.21 -1.85
CA ALA A 106 -5.23 19.00 -0.44
C ALA A 106 -6.59 19.57 -0.02
N GLN A 107 -6.94 20.76 -0.53
CA GLN A 107 -8.23 21.39 -0.27
C GLN A 107 -9.41 20.52 -0.74
N ILE A 108 -9.31 19.93 -1.94
CA ILE A 108 -10.36 19.05 -2.48
C ILE A 108 -10.51 17.78 -1.65
N LEU A 109 -9.39 17.23 -1.20
CA LEU A 109 -9.35 15.99 -0.42
C LEU A 109 -9.65 16.20 1.07
N GLY A 110 -9.73 17.45 1.53
CA GLY A 110 -10.00 17.79 2.93
C GLY A 110 -8.87 17.35 3.87
N GLY A 111 -7.62 17.50 3.45
CA GLY A 111 -6.44 17.08 4.22
C GLY A 111 -5.32 18.13 4.27
N THR A 112 -4.27 17.81 5.03
CA THR A 112 -3.11 18.67 5.22
C THR A 112 -2.02 18.33 4.19
N PRO A 113 -1.55 19.28 3.37
CA PRO A 113 -0.49 19.05 2.40
C PRO A 113 0.90 19.02 3.04
N GLN A 114 1.77 18.18 2.49
CA GLN A 114 3.21 18.16 2.75
C GLN A 114 3.96 17.88 1.44
N VAL A 115 5.25 18.23 1.40
CA VAL A 115 6.14 17.84 0.31
C VAL A 115 7.25 16.98 0.88
N VAL A 116 7.33 15.72 0.45
CA VAL A 116 8.33 14.76 0.89
C VAL A 116 9.08 14.28 -0.33
N ASN A 117 10.38 14.52 -0.40
CA ASN A 117 11.24 14.12 -1.54
C ASN A 117 10.68 14.59 -2.91
N GLY A 118 10.10 15.79 -2.97
CA GLY A 118 9.51 16.34 -4.19
C GLY A 118 8.11 15.81 -4.54
N VAL A 119 7.55 14.89 -3.76
CA VAL A 119 6.19 14.36 -3.90
C VAL A 119 5.22 15.21 -3.07
N CYS A 120 4.11 15.64 -3.66
CA CYS A 120 3.02 16.23 -2.89
C CYS A 120 2.26 15.10 -2.19
N THR A 121 2.21 15.14 -0.87
CA THR A 121 1.44 14.22 -0.04
C THR A 121 0.35 14.97 0.70
N VAL A 122 -0.78 14.33 0.94
CA VAL A 122 -1.91 14.88 1.68
C VAL A 122 -2.37 13.85 2.70
N THR A 123 -2.48 14.27 3.94
CA THR A 123 -2.98 13.43 5.03
C THR A 123 -4.32 13.96 5.51
N ARG A 124 -5.34 13.11 5.52
CA ARG A 124 -6.64 13.36 6.15
C ARG A 124 -6.86 12.33 7.25
N ILE A 125 -7.27 12.77 8.43
CA ILE A 125 -7.67 11.84 9.50
C ILE A 125 -9.15 11.51 9.33
N ARG A 126 -9.47 10.21 9.20
CA ARG A 126 -10.86 9.75 9.16
C ARG A 126 -11.52 9.91 10.52
N ASN A 127 -12.78 10.33 10.52
CA ASN A 127 -13.61 10.37 11.72
C ASN A 127 -14.24 8.99 11.96
N ILE A 128 -13.45 8.04 12.46
CA ILE A 128 -13.90 6.68 12.78
C ILE A 128 -13.48 6.28 14.19
N SER A 129 -14.30 5.47 14.86
CA SER A 129 -13.97 4.94 16.19
C SER A 129 -13.18 3.64 16.06
N MET A 130 -11.86 3.72 16.17
CA MET A 130 -10.99 2.54 16.13
C MET A 130 -10.62 2.08 17.53
N ASN A 131 -10.78 0.79 17.81
CA ASN A 131 -10.31 0.14 19.04
C ASN A 131 -9.28 -0.95 18.71
N ILE A 132 -8.08 -0.83 19.28
CA ILE A 132 -6.97 -1.76 19.11
C ILE A 132 -6.64 -2.35 20.48
N GLN A 133 -6.70 -3.67 20.61
CA GLN A 133 -6.50 -4.39 21.90
C GLN A 133 -7.37 -3.81 23.04
N GLY A 134 -8.62 -3.44 22.74
CA GLY A 134 -9.54 -2.88 23.71
C GLY A 134 -9.26 -1.42 24.12
N ARG A 135 -8.35 -0.73 23.44
CA ARG A 135 -8.03 0.69 23.68
C ARG A 135 -8.41 1.55 22.46
N PRO A 136 -9.04 2.72 22.68
CA PRO A 136 -9.34 3.63 21.58
C PRO A 136 -8.06 4.19 20.98
N SER A 137 -8.00 4.28 19.65
CA SER A 137 -6.86 4.87 18.93
C SER A 137 -7.24 6.21 18.32
N ARG A 138 -6.33 7.18 18.44
CA ARG A 138 -6.34 8.47 17.71
C ARG A 138 -5.13 8.61 16.76
N SER A 139 -4.34 7.54 16.64
CA SER A 139 -3.09 7.59 15.89
C SER A 139 -3.35 7.67 14.38
N PRO A 140 -2.64 8.51 13.63
CA PRO A 140 -2.66 8.49 12.17
C PRO A 140 -2.36 7.10 11.58
N LEU A 141 -1.58 6.28 12.27
CA LEU A 141 -1.29 4.89 11.86
C LEU A 141 -2.56 4.02 11.71
N ALA A 142 -3.65 4.38 12.40
CA ALA A 142 -4.90 3.64 12.40
C ALA A 142 -6.06 4.39 11.74
N LEU A 143 -5.92 5.70 11.50
CA LEU A 143 -7.01 6.58 11.09
C LEU A 143 -6.75 7.38 9.81
N ALA A 144 -5.52 7.36 9.28
CA ALA A 144 -5.18 8.18 8.12
C ALA A 144 -5.82 7.66 6.82
N ALA A 145 -6.25 8.63 6.02
CA ALA A 145 -6.32 8.56 4.57
C ALA A 145 -5.15 9.37 4.03
N LEU A 146 -4.36 8.76 3.13
CA LEU A 146 -3.20 9.37 2.51
C LEU A 146 -3.43 9.47 1.01
N PHE A 147 -2.96 10.56 0.43
CA PHE A 147 -3.04 10.80 -1.02
C PHE A 147 -1.74 11.42 -1.51
N SER A 148 -1.35 11.14 -2.74
CA SER A 148 -0.20 11.79 -3.34
C SER A 148 -0.36 11.97 -4.85
N PHE A 149 0.44 12.87 -5.39
CA PHE A 149 0.75 12.89 -6.80
C PHE A 149 2.24 13.16 -7.04
N GLU A 150 2.77 12.56 -8.11
CA GLU A 150 4.16 12.70 -8.54
C GLU A 150 4.33 12.48 -10.05
N SER A 151 5.55 12.66 -10.54
CA SER A 151 5.92 12.37 -11.94
C SER A 151 5.00 13.02 -12.98
N ILE A 152 4.76 14.34 -12.85
CA ILE A 152 3.91 15.08 -13.77
C ILE A 152 4.54 15.11 -15.18
N ASP A 153 3.79 14.64 -16.19
CA ASP A 153 4.19 14.66 -17.60
C ASP A 153 3.91 16.03 -18.28
N ARG A 154 4.36 16.19 -19.53
CA ARG A 154 4.18 17.44 -20.29
C ARG A 154 2.72 17.78 -20.55
N GLN A 155 1.83 16.80 -20.47
CA GLN A 155 0.38 16.93 -20.64
C GLN A 155 -0.32 17.22 -19.31
N GLY A 156 0.41 17.34 -18.20
CA GLY A 156 -0.13 17.65 -16.89
C GLY A 156 -0.82 16.46 -16.20
N ARG A 157 -0.54 15.23 -16.65
CA ARG A 157 -0.98 14.01 -15.96
C ARG A 157 0.11 13.58 -14.98
N ALA A 158 -0.30 13.00 -13.86
CA ALA A 158 0.59 12.56 -12.80
C ALA A 158 0.28 11.10 -12.45
N LEU A 159 1.25 10.41 -11.84
CA LEU A 159 0.93 9.24 -11.03
C LEU A 159 0.24 9.74 -9.76
N ASN A 160 -1.00 9.31 -9.54
CA ASN A 160 -1.75 9.63 -8.34
C ASN A 160 -2.01 8.36 -7.54
N LEU A 161 -1.78 8.43 -6.23
CA LEU A 161 -1.97 7.34 -5.30
C LEU A 161 -2.92 7.77 -4.18
N GLY A 162 -3.68 6.82 -3.66
CA GLY A 162 -4.43 7.00 -2.44
C GLY A 162 -4.52 5.71 -1.65
N GLU A 163 -4.54 5.85 -0.33
CA GLU A 163 -4.83 4.76 0.58
C GLU A 163 -5.68 5.25 1.75
N THR A 164 -6.45 4.34 2.33
CA THR A 164 -7.11 4.63 3.60
C THR A 164 -7.43 3.35 4.35
N VAL A 165 -7.45 3.46 5.68
CA VAL A 165 -8.15 2.50 6.54
C VAL A 165 -9.63 2.46 6.14
N ILE A 166 -10.23 1.27 6.13
CA ILE A 166 -11.59 1.02 5.71
C ILE A 166 -12.20 -0.11 6.53
N PHE A 167 -13.45 0.01 6.98
CA PHE A 167 -14.12 -1.13 7.62
C PHE A 167 -14.58 -2.13 6.57
N GLN A 168 -14.63 -3.42 6.91
CA GLN A 168 -15.06 -4.47 5.99
C GLN A 168 -16.42 -4.16 5.32
N ARG A 169 -17.37 -3.58 6.06
CA ARG A 169 -18.69 -3.16 5.55
C ARG A 169 -18.63 -2.05 4.50
N GLU A 170 -17.58 -1.22 4.54
CA GLU A 170 -17.39 -0.07 3.65
C GLU A 170 -16.70 -0.46 2.33
N VAL A 171 -16.02 -1.61 2.29
CA VAL A 171 -15.18 -2.06 1.16
C VAL A 171 -15.95 -2.05 -0.15
N ASN A 172 -17.06 -2.78 -0.25
CA ASN A 172 -17.79 -2.91 -1.51
C ASN A 172 -18.43 -1.59 -1.98
N PRO A 173 -19.08 -0.79 -1.11
CA PRO A 173 -19.54 0.55 -1.46
C PRO A 173 -18.43 1.45 -2.03
N PHE A 174 -17.28 1.50 -1.36
CA PHE A 174 -16.18 2.37 -1.74
C PHE A 174 -15.46 1.90 -3.01
N LEU A 175 -15.15 0.60 -3.09
CA LEU A 175 -14.57 -0.03 -4.28
C LEU A 175 -15.45 0.22 -5.52
N SER A 176 -16.76 0.07 -5.37
CA SER A 176 -17.72 0.34 -6.44
C SER A 176 -17.76 1.83 -6.82
N ALA A 177 -17.65 2.73 -5.84
CA ALA A 177 -17.59 4.18 -6.08
C ALA A 177 -16.32 4.61 -6.82
N LEU A 178 -15.17 3.99 -6.52
CA LEU A 178 -13.90 4.21 -7.23
C LEU A 178 -13.96 3.67 -8.66
N ARG A 179 -14.43 2.42 -8.85
CA ARG A 179 -14.50 1.77 -10.16
C ARG A 179 -15.42 2.50 -11.14
N ARG A 180 -16.58 2.99 -10.68
CA ARG A 180 -17.49 3.81 -11.52
C ARG A 180 -16.85 5.11 -12.02
N ARG A 181 -15.75 5.56 -11.40
CA ARG A 181 -15.01 6.77 -11.78
C ARG A 181 -13.74 6.46 -12.59
N GLY A 182 -13.55 5.21 -12.98
CA GLY A 182 -12.38 4.75 -13.74
C GLY A 182 -11.09 4.71 -12.90
N ILE A 183 -11.19 4.69 -11.56
CA ILE A 183 -10.02 4.56 -10.68
C ILE A 183 -9.72 3.09 -10.44
N ILE A 184 -8.44 2.73 -10.55
CA ILE A 184 -7.94 1.37 -10.33
C ILE A 184 -7.72 1.15 -8.84
N VAL A 185 -8.36 0.13 -8.27
CA VAL A 185 -8.04 -0.36 -6.92
C VAL A 185 -6.90 -1.37 -7.04
N SER A 186 -5.75 -1.07 -6.43
CA SER A 186 -4.52 -1.84 -6.58
C SER A 186 -4.33 -2.88 -5.47
N ALA A 187 -4.83 -2.61 -4.26
CA ALA A 187 -4.76 -3.56 -3.15
C ALA A 187 -5.90 -3.39 -2.15
N LEU A 188 -6.22 -4.48 -1.46
CA LEU A 188 -7.07 -4.51 -0.26
C LEU A 188 -6.46 -5.53 0.70
N HIS A 189 -6.09 -5.10 1.90
CA HIS A 189 -5.43 -5.96 2.90
C HIS A 189 -5.78 -5.54 4.32
N ASN A 190 -5.26 -6.26 5.32
CA ASN A 190 -5.49 -5.99 6.73
C ASN A 190 -4.14 -5.80 7.45
N HIS A 191 -4.06 -4.87 8.41
CA HIS A 191 -2.88 -4.67 9.28
C HIS A 191 -3.03 -5.32 10.65
N TRP A 192 -4.24 -5.69 11.07
CA TRP A 192 -4.54 -6.11 12.45
C TRP A 192 -5.00 -7.56 12.50
N MET A 193 -4.33 -8.39 13.31
CA MET A 193 -4.82 -9.74 13.61
C MET A 193 -5.85 -9.68 14.74
N PHE A 194 -6.96 -10.40 14.59
CA PHE A 194 -8.01 -10.58 15.60
C PHE A 194 -8.76 -9.30 16.03
N ASP A 195 -8.92 -8.32 15.14
CA ASP A 195 -9.77 -7.16 15.40
C ASP A 195 -11.27 -7.53 15.39
N ARG A 196 -12.06 -6.84 16.24
CA ARG A 196 -13.51 -7.13 16.40
C ARG A 196 -14.36 -6.43 15.34
N GLU A 197 -14.11 -5.15 15.11
CA GLU A 197 -14.57 -4.47 13.90
C GLU A 197 -13.46 -4.61 12.86
N ARG A 198 -13.62 -5.53 11.90
CA ARG A 198 -12.59 -5.79 10.88
C ARG A 198 -12.29 -4.52 10.10
N SER A 199 -11.17 -3.92 10.45
CA SER A 199 -10.51 -2.83 9.75
C SER A 199 -9.58 -3.42 8.70
N MET A 200 -9.55 -2.78 7.55
CA MET A 200 -8.79 -3.16 6.38
C MET A 200 -8.15 -1.88 5.83
N TYR A 201 -7.34 -2.02 4.80
CA TYR A 201 -6.68 -0.91 4.10
C TYR A 201 -6.87 -1.13 2.61
N ILE A 202 -7.34 -0.11 1.92
CA ILE A 202 -7.56 -0.13 0.48
C ILE A 202 -6.63 0.87 -0.19
N HIS A 203 -6.05 0.46 -1.32
CA HIS A 203 -5.11 1.23 -2.12
C HIS A 203 -5.68 1.42 -3.51
N TRP A 204 -5.55 2.62 -4.06
CA TRP A 204 -6.00 2.93 -5.41
C TRP A 204 -5.07 3.91 -6.11
N GLN A 205 -5.12 3.88 -7.44
CA GLN A 205 -4.21 4.64 -8.28
C GLN A 205 -4.83 5.06 -9.61
N SER A 206 -4.24 6.09 -10.23
CA SER A 206 -4.57 6.52 -11.59
C SER A 206 -3.40 7.28 -12.22
N VAL A 207 -3.38 7.37 -13.55
CA VAL A 207 -2.51 8.29 -14.29
C VAL A 207 -3.38 9.32 -15.00
N GLU A 208 -3.58 10.45 -14.35
CA GLU A 208 -4.42 11.55 -14.83
C GLU A 208 -4.05 12.87 -14.15
N ASN A 209 -4.73 13.96 -14.50
CA ASN A 209 -4.51 15.24 -13.84
C ASN A 209 -4.80 15.13 -12.32
N PRO A 210 -3.92 15.63 -11.43
CA PRO A 210 -4.10 15.51 -9.98
C PRO A 210 -5.43 16.06 -9.46
N ILE A 211 -5.93 17.15 -10.05
CA ILE A 211 -7.20 17.76 -9.63
C ILE A 211 -8.39 16.89 -10.04
N THR A 212 -8.33 16.22 -11.19
CA THR A 212 -9.36 15.27 -11.60
C THR A 212 -9.38 14.04 -10.69
N PHE A 213 -8.21 13.47 -10.38
CA PHE A 213 -8.08 12.39 -9.40
C PHE A 213 -8.63 12.80 -8.03
N ALA A 214 -8.25 13.97 -7.52
CA ALA A 214 -8.70 14.47 -6.23
C ALA A 214 -10.22 14.58 -6.15
N ARG A 215 -10.87 15.12 -7.19
CA ARG A 215 -12.34 15.23 -7.25
C ARG A 215 -13.03 13.88 -7.26
N LYS A 216 -12.59 12.97 -8.14
CA LYS A 216 -13.14 11.61 -8.22
C LYS A 216 -12.99 10.86 -6.88
N THR A 217 -11.82 11.01 -6.26
CA THR A 217 -11.53 10.41 -4.95
C THR A 217 -12.40 11.01 -3.86
N ALA A 218 -12.50 12.34 -3.77
CA ALA A 218 -13.36 13.02 -2.79
C ALA A 218 -14.83 12.61 -2.93
N GLU A 219 -15.34 12.49 -4.16
CA GLU A 219 -16.70 11.99 -4.38
C GLU A 219 -16.89 10.52 -3.98
N ALA A 220 -15.90 9.65 -4.23
CA ALA A 220 -15.95 8.28 -3.77
C ALA A 220 -15.93 8.21 -2.24
N PHE A 221 -15.14 9.06 -1.57
CA PHE A 221 -15.02 9.13 -0.12
C PHE A 221 -16.33 9.43 0.60
N ARG A 222 -17.30 10.08 -0.05
CA ARG A 222 -18.63 10.36 0.54
C ARG A 222 -19.37 9.12 1.02
N VAL A 223 -19.09 7.94 0.46
CA VAL A 223 -19.72 6.69 0.93
C VAL A 223 -19.12 6.19 2.26
N LEU A 224 -17.98 6.75 2.69
CA LEU A 224 -17.28 6.47 3.94
C LEU A 224 -17.60 7.47 5.06
N GLU A 225 -18.44 8.46 4.77
CA GLU A 225 -18.85 9.54 5.68
C GLU A 225 -20.28 9.34 6.20
N ARG A 226 -20.83 8.14 6.04
CA ARG A 226 -22.19 7.77 6.43
C ARG A 226 -22.26 7.11 7.80
#